data_AF-A0A9E4MBV5-F1
#
_entry.id   AF-A0A9E4MBV5-F1
#
_cell.length_a   1.000
_cell.length_b   1.000
_cell.length_c   1.000
_cell.angle_alpha   90.00
_cell.angle_beta   90.00
_cell.angle_gamma   90.00
#
_symmetry.space_group_name_H-M   'P 1'
#
loop_
_entity.id
_entity.type
_entity.pdbx_description
1 polymer ?
#
loop_
_entity_poly.entity_id
_entity_poly.type
_entity_poly.pdbx_seq_one_letter_code
_entity_poly.pdbx_strand_id
1 'polypeptide(L)'
;MIDSDWKLIELVTGYQPAAAITTAHRLGVFSVLGPVPRSIGDLAEELAVDPSNLAALLDALVGIGLLEGDGARYAATPYTVERLGPGGEMGLVVAKEEVFAGAWSRLDEVVTGGRPVMEPWRSQLDGNPERARAFLEAL
;
A
#
# COMPACT_ATOMS: atom_id res chain seq x y z
N MET A 1 -11.49 -25.79 -1.32
CA MET A 1 -10.55 -26.49 -0.42
C MET A 1 -9.14 -26.21 -0.91
N ILE A 2 -8.16 -26.08 -0.03
CA ILE A 2 -6.75 -26.00 -0.42
C ILE A 2 -6.34 -27.38 -0.94
N ASP A 3 -5.87 -27.46 -2.17
CA ASP A 3 -5.60 -28.72 -2.90
C ASP A 3 -4.13 -28.88 -3.33
N SER A 4 -3.29 -27.87 -3.05
CA SER A 4 -1.88 -27.85 -3.42
C SER A 4 -1.07 -26.92 -2.52
N ASP A 5 0.23 -27.22 -2.38
CA ASP A 5 1.19 -26.36 -1.67
C ASP A 5 1.25 -24.96 -2.31
N TRP A 6 1.17 -24.90 -3.64
CA TRP A 6 1.13 -23.64 -4.37
C TRP A 6 -0.05 -22.76 -3.94
N LYS A 7 -1.24 -23.34 -3.78
CA LYS A 7 -2.41 -22.58 -3.34
C LYS A 7 -2.24 -22.04 -1.91
N LEU A 8 -1.61 -22.81 -1.03
CA LEU A 8 -1.29 -22.35 0.31
C LEU A 8 -0.26 -21.21 0.29
N ILE A 9 0.81 -21.36 -0.49
CA ILE A 9 1.84 -20.33 -0.64
C ILE A 9 1.22 -19.04 -1.15
N GLU A 10 0.38 -19.09 -2.19
CA GLU A 10 -0.31 -17.91 -2.74
C GLU A 10 -1.11 -17.15 -1.67
N LEU A 11 -1.84 -17.87 -0.81
CA LEU A 11 -2.60 -17.27 0.29
C LEU A 11 -1.68 -16.66 1.36
N VAL A 12 -0.62 -17.37 1.75
CA VAL A 12 0.32 -16.91 2.78
C VAL A 12 1.17 -15.75 2.30
N THR A 13 1.53 -15.68 1.02
CA THR A 13 2.31 -14.59 0.43
C THR A 13 1.44 -13.46 -0.14
N GLY A 14 0.11 -13.58 -0.10
CA GLY A 14 -0.82 -12.59 -0.63
C GLY A 14 -0.67 -11.19 -0.01
N TYR A 15 -0.06 -11.08 1.17
CA TYR A 15 0.26 -9.79 1.78
C TYR A 15 1.41 -9.04 1.08
N GLN A 16 2.28 -9.72 0.34
CA GLN A 16 3.51 -9.12 -0.22
C GLN A 16 3.21 -8.00 -1.23
N PRO A 17 2.30 -8.16 -2.22
CA PRO A 17 1.92 -7.06 -3.10
C PRO A 17 1.28 -5.90 -2.34
N ALA A 18 0.43 -6.18 -1.35
CA ALA A 18 -0.18 -5.15 -0.51
C ALA A 18 0.87 -4.36 0.29
N ALA A 19 1.90 -5.02 0.82
CA ALA A 19 3.00 -4.37 1.52
C ALA A 19 3.81 -3.44 0.60
N ALA A 20 4.04 -3.82 -0.66
CA ALA A 20 4.69 -2.96 -1.65
C ALA A 20 3.83 -1.72 -1.98
N ILE A 21 2.53 -1.91 -2.25
CA ILE A 21 1.60 -0.82 -2.58
C ILE A 21 1.47 0.18 -1.43
N THR A 22 1.26 -0.32 -0.20
CA THR A 22 1.14 0.53 1.00
C THR A 22 2.45 1.28 1.29
N THR A 23 3.60 0.63 1.12
CA THR A 23 4.91 1.30 1.27
C THR A 23 5.09 2.41 0.23
N ALA A 24 4.75 2.16 -1.03
CA ALA A 24 4.82 3.15 -2.09
C ALA A 24 3.90 4.35 -1.85
N HIS A 25 2.67 4.09 -1.36
CA HIS A 25 1.74 5.12 -0.95
C HIS A 25 2.28 5.95 0.22
N ARG A 26 2.79 5.31 1.27
CA ARG A 26 3.37 5.97 2.45
C ARG A 26 4.60 6.80 2.13
N LEU A 27 5.43 6.33 1.20
CA LEU A 27 6.60 7.08 0.72
C LEU A 27 6.23 8.21 -0.24
N GLY A 28 4.99 8.30 -0.73
CA GLY A 28 4.57 9.34 -1.68
C GLY A 28 4.97 9.06 -3.13
N VAL A 29 5.36 7.83 -3.47
CA VAL A 29 5.78 7.44 -4.84
C VAL A 29 4.73 7.82 -5.87
N PHE A 30 3.46 7.52 -5.59
CA PHE A 30 2.35 7.81 -6.52
C PHE A 30 2.07 9.31 -6.68
N SER A 31 2.55 10.15 -5.76
CA SER A 31 2.39 11.60 -5.85
C SER A 31 3.42 12.28 -6.75
N VAL A 32 4.62 11.71 -6.84
CA VAL A 32 5.77 12.30 -7.57
C VAL A 32 5.98 11.68 -8.96
N LEU A 33 5.40 10.51 -9.21
CA LEU A 33 5.59 9.75 -10.43
C LEU A 33 4.39 9.89 -11.37
N GLY A 34 4.63 10.49 -12.53
CA GLY A 34 3.65 10.65 -13.61
C GLY A 34 3.90 9.72 -14.80
N PRO A 35 3.26 9.95 -15.96
CA PRO A 35 3.40 9.11 -17.15
C PRO A 35 4.74 9.30 -17.87
N VAL A 36 5.52 10.33 -17.51
CA VAL A 36 6.85 10.58 -18.09
C VAL A 36 7.90 9.83 -17.28
N PRO A 37 8.71 8.94 -17.90
CA PRO A 37 9.74 8.20 -17.18
C PRO A 37 10.77 9.10 -16.48
N ARG A 38 11.04 8.81 -15.21
CA ARG A 38 12.04 9.48 -14.37
C ARG A 38 13.13 8.51 -13.93
N SER A 39 14.35 9.02 -13.73
CA SER A 39 15.45 8.18 -13.25
C SER A 39 15.28 7.83 -11.77
N ILE A 40 15.86 6.70 -11.37
CA ILE A 40 15.90 6.31 -9.95
C ILE A 40 16.57 7.37 -9.06
N GLY A 41 17.60 8.05 -9.58
CA GLY A 41 18.30 9.11 -8.85
C GLY A 41 17.40 10.31 -8.56
N ASP A 42 16.70 10.80 -9.58
CA ASP A 42 15.78 11.94 -9.43
C ASP A 42 14.64 11.61 -8.46
N LEU A 43 14.14 10.37 -8.50
CA LEU A 43 13.06 9.92 -7.61
C LEU A 43 13.55 9.76 -6.17
N ALA A 44 14.72 9.18 -5.97
CA ALA A 44 15.29 8.99 -4.65
C ALA A 44 15.61 10.33 -3.97
N GLU A 45 16.11 11.30 -4.72
CA GLU A 45 16.35 12.66 -4.23
C GLU A 45 15.05 13.34 -3.80
N GLU A 46 14.01 13.32 -4.64
CA GLU A 46 12.73 13.96 -4.31
C GLU A 46 11.99 13.29 -3.14
N LEU A 47 12.07 11.96 -3.05
CA LEU A 47 11.44 11.19 -1.98
C LEU A 47 12.30 11.15 -0.69
N ALA A 48 13.54 11.67 -0.74
CA ALA A 48 14.51 11.61 0.35
C ALA A 48 14.76 10.18 0.88
N VAL A 49 14.93 9.21 -0.03
CA VAL A 49 15.18 7.79 0.29
C VAL A 49 16.46 7.27 -0.35
N ASP A 50 16.94 6.12 0.11
CA ASP A 50 18.07 5.43 -0.52
C ASP A 50 17.69 4.90 -1.92
N PRO A 51 18.48 5.19 -2.97
CA PRO A 51 18.15 4.80 -4.34
C PRO A 51 18.21 3.29 -4.57
N SER A 52 19.08 2.56 -3.88
CA SER A 52 19.19 1.10 -4.04
C SER A 52 17.95 0.39 -3.50
N ASN A 53 17.43 0.84 -2.37
CA ASN A 53 16.21 0.27 -1.78
C ASN A 53 14.95 0.70 -2.55
N LEU A 54 14.94 1.91 -3.10
CA LEU A 54 13.82 2.39 -3.91
C LEU A 54 13.67 1.58 -5.20
N ALA A 55 14.76 1.24 -5.89
CA ALA A 55 14.70 0.47 -7.13
C ALA A 55 13.96 -0.87 -6.96
N ALA A 56 14.27 -1.61 -5.88
CA ALA A 56 13.62 -2.89 -5.61
C ALA A 56 12.10 -2.76 -5.38
N LEU A 57 11.67 -1.68 -4.72
CA LEU A 57 10.25 -1.37 -4.54
C LEU A 57 9.58 -1.03 -5.88
N LEU A 58 10.21 -0.19 -6.70
CA LEU A 58 9.67 0.21 -7.99
C LEU A 58 9.58 -0.98 -8.95
N ASP A 59 10.57 -1.86 -8.98
CA ASP A 59 10.54 -3.10 -9.77
C ASP A 59 9.41 -4.04 -9.34
N ALA A 60 9.14 -4.15 -8.03
CA ALA A 60 7.99 -4.89 -7.54
C ALA A 60 6.66 -4.29 -8.05
N LEU A 61 6.53 -2.95 -8.06
CA LEU A 61 5.35 -2.26 -8.59
C LEU A 61 5.22 -2.38 -10.11
N VAL A 62 6.33 -2.48 -10.85
CA VAL A 62 6.35 -2.85 -12.28
C VAL A 62 5.81 -4.27 -12.45
N GLY A 63 6.27 -5.23 -11.66
CA GLY A 63 5.77 -6.61 -11.67
C GLY A 63 4.28 -6.73 -11.32
N ILE A 64 3.76 -5.84 -10.48
CA ILE A 64 2.32 -5.74 -10.14
C ILE A 64 1.52 -5.05 -11.26
N GLY A 65 2.18 -4.28 -12.14
CA GLY A 65 1.54 -3.55 -13.25
C GLY A 65 1.02 -2.16 -12.88
N LEU A 66 1.48 -1.59 -11.75
CA LEU A 66 1.17 -0.21 -11.38
C LEU A 66 2.14 0.79 -12.02
N LEU A 67 3.37 0.36 -12.29
CA LEU A 67 4.40 1.16 -12.95
C LEU A 67 4.87 0.49 -14.23
N GLU A 68 5.50 1.29 -15.09
CA GLU A 68 6.31 0.84 -16.22
C GLU A 68 7.77 1.22 -15.95
N GLY A 69 8.72 0.37 -16.32
CA GLY A 69 10.14 0.68 -16.13
C GLY A 69 11.09 -0.43 -16.55
N ASP A 70 12.37 -0.10 -16.58
CA ASP A 70 13.46 -0.97 -17.04
C ASP A 70 14.61 -1.12 -16.02
N GLY A 71 14.37 -0.74 -14.77
CA GLY A 71 15.38 -0.74 -13.70
C GLY A 71 16.24 0.53 -13.64
N ALA A 72 16.24 1.35 -14.69
CA ALA A 72 16.92 2.65 -14.71
C ALA A 72 15.94 3.82 -14.63
N ARG A 73 14.79 3.67 -15.30
CA ARG A 73 13.72 4.66 -15.35
C ARG A 73 12.35 4.04 -15.09
N TYR A 74 11.48 4.84 -14.48
CA TYR A 74 10.13 4.42 -14.08
C TYR A 74 9.10 5.48 -14.45
N ALA A 75 7.91 5.06 -14.84
CA ALA A 75 6.72 5.88 -15.05
C ALA A 75 5.51 5.23 -14.39
N ALA A 76 4.53 6.05 -13.99
CA ALA A 76 3.25 5.56 -13.53
C ALA A 76 2.35 5.20 -14.72
N THR A 77 1.63 4.08 -14.62
CA THR A 77 0.60 3.74 -15.62
C THR A 77 -0.55 4.75 -15.56
N PRO A 78 -1.38 4.86 -16.61
CA PRO A 78 -2.56 5.72 -16.59
C PRO A 78 -3.48 5.45 -15.39
N TYR A 79 -3.69 4.17 -15.05
CA TYR A 79 -4.47 3.77 -13.88
C TYR A 79 -3.85 4.31 -12.57
N THR A 80 -2.54 4.17 -12.40
CA THR A 80 -1.85 4.67 -11.20
C THR A 80 -1.96 6.18 -11.08
N VAL A 81 -1.74 6.92 -12.16
CA VAL A 81 -1.89 8.38 -12.17
C VAL A 81 -3.32 8.80 -11.78
N GLU A 82 -4.33 8.17 -12.39
CA GLU A 82 -5.74 8.52 -12.18
C GLU A 82 -6.26 8.13 -10.78
N ARG A 83 -5.88 6.95 -10.30
CA ARG A 83 -6.52 6.33 -9.13
C ARG A 83 -5.69 6.43 -7.86
N LEU A 84 -4.36 6.39 -7.96
CA LEU A 84 -3.42 6.41 -6.83
C LEU A 84 -2.62 7.71 -6.73
N GLY A 85 -2.58 8.50 -7.80
CA GLY A 85 -1.95 9.81 -7.83
C GLY A 85 -2.75 10.88 -7.05
N PRO A 86 -2.28 12.14 -7.06
CA PRO A 86 -2.94 13.23 -6.35
C PRO A 86 -4.40 13.41 -6.78
N GLY A 87 -5.33 13.34 -5.83
CA GLY A 87 -6.78 13.44 -6.10
C GLY A 87 -7.44 12.11 -6.48
N GLY A 88 -6.68 11.02 -6.63
CA GLY A 88 -7.21 9.68 -6.83
C GLY A 88 -7.79 9.08 -5.54
N GLU A 89 -8.92 8.38 -5.66
CA GLU A 89 -9.65 7.87 -4.49
C GLU A 89 -9.04 6.58 -3.91
N MET A 90 -8.26 5.83 -4.69
CA MET A 90 -7.69 4.56 -4.22
C MET A 90 -6.63 4.75 -3.14
N GLY A 91 -6.03 5.95 -3.02
CA GLY A 91 -5.14 6.28 -1.92
C GLY A 91 -5.82 6.13 -0.54
N LEU A 92 -7.10 6.52 -0.44
CA LEU A 92 -7.87 6.37 0.80
C LEU A 92 -8.12 4.89 1.14
N VAL A 93 -8.40 4.07 0.12
CA VAL A 93 -8.55 2.62 0.28
C VAL A 93 -7.23 1.99 0.75
N VAL A 94 -6.09 2.37 0.15
CA VAL A 94 -4.77 1.87 0.56
C VAL A 94 -4.46 2.23 2.02
N ALA A 95 -4.68 3.48 2.42
CA ALA A 95 -4.48 3.93 3.79
C ALA A 95 -5.41 3.21 4.80
N LYS A 96 -6.67 2.96 4.40
CA LYS A 96 -7.63 2.18 5.19
C LYS A 96 -7.15 0.74 5.40
N GLU A 97 -6.77 0.06 4.32
CA GLU A 97 -6.32 -1.33 4.37
C GLU A 97 -4.98 -1.50 5.10
N GLU A 98 -4.10 -0.49 5.10
CA GLU A 98 -2.87 -0.51 5.93
C GLU A 98 -3.21 -0.65 7.42
N VAL A 99 -4.24 0.06 7.90
CA VAL A 99 -4.71 -0.07 9.30
C VAL A 99 -5.22 -1.48 9.58
N PHE A 100 -6.04 -2.04 8.70
CA PHE A 100 -6.59 -3.38 8.89
C PHE A 100 -5.52 -4.46 8.77
N ALA A 101 -4.54 -4.31 7.88
CA ALA A 101 -3.42 -5.23 7.76
C ALA A 101 -2.66 -5.35 9.09
N GLY A 102 -2.44 -4.23 9.79
CA GLY A 102 -1.85 -4.23 11.13
C GLY A 102 -2.69 -5.01 12.15
N ALA A 103 -4.01 -4.90 12.11
CA ALA A 103 -4.90 -5.66 12.99
C ALA A 103 -4.92 -7.16 12.66
N TRP A 104 -5.00 -7.51 11.36
CA TRP A 104 -4.92 -8.89 10.88
C TRP A 104 -3.60 -9.57 11.26
N SER A 105 -2.49 -8.82 11.27
CA SER A 105 -1.18 -9.34 11.68
C SER A 105 -1.09 -9.72 13.16
N ARG A 106 -2.01 -9.22 13.99
CA ARG A 106 -2.07 -9.44 15.45
C ARG A 106 -3.27 -10.31 15.86
N LEU A 107 -3.78 -11.13 14.94
CA LEU A 107 -4.95 -11.96 15.19
C LEU A 107 -4.72 -13.00 16.29
N ASP A 108 -3.47 -13.44 16.46
CA ASP A 108 -3.04 -14.34 17.54
C ASP A 108 -3.32 -13.75 18.94
N GLU A 109 -3.11 -12.45 19.13
CA GLU A 109 -3.43 -11.75 20.37
C GLU A 109 -4.94 -11.77 20.66
N VAL A 110 -5.76 -11.60 19.62
CA VAL A 110 -7.22 -11.64 19.74
C VAL A 110 -7.70 -13.04 20.10
N VAL A 111 -7.18 -14.05 19.40
CA VAL A 111 -7.55 -15.46 19.63
C VAL A 111 -7.14 -15.92 21.02
N THR A 112 -5.95 -15.54 21.47
CA THR A 112 -5.41 -15.93 22.79
C THR A 112 -6.07 -15.14 23.92
N GLY A 113 -6.25 -13.84 23.75
CA GLY A 113 -6.72 -12.92 24.80
C GLY A 113 -8.23 -12.73 24.86
N GLY A 114 -8.97 -13.15 23.83
CA GLY A 114 -10.43 -13.00 23.74
C GLY A 114 -10.93 -11.55 23.62
N ARG A 115 -10.05 -10.60 23.25
CA ARG A 115 -10.36 -9.17 23.14
C ARG A 115 -9.87 -8.60 21.81
N PRO A 116 -10.60 -7.67 21.17
CA PRO A 116 -10.15 -7.01 19.94
C PRO A 116 -8.87 -6.18 20.16
N VAL A 117 -7.99 -6.15 19.15
CA VAL A 117 -6.80 -5.27 19.10
C VAL A 117 -7.10 -3.88 18.54
N MET A 118 -8.27 -3.71 17.91
CA MET A 118 -8.78 -2.42 17.44
C MET A 118 -9.96 -2.00 18.31
N GLU A 119 -9.99 -0.72 18.67
CA GLU A 119 -11.15 -0.13 19.34
C GLU A 119 -12.41 -0.24 18.47
N PRO A 120 -13.58 -0.50 19.07
CA PRO A 120 -14.84 -0.53 18.34
C PRO A 120 -15.06 0.76 17.55
N TRP A 121 -15.60 0.62 16.34
CA TRP A 121 -15.83 1.74 15.42
C TRP A 121 -16.55 2.93 16.06
N ARG A 122 -17.56 2.67 16.90
CA ARG A 122 -18.30 3.73 17.62
C ARG A 122 -17.39 4.62 18.47
N SER A 123 -16.41 4.03 19.15
CA SER A 123 -15.45 4.77 19.97
C SER A 123 -14.46 5.60 19.14
N GLN A 124 -14.22 5.20 17.88
CA GLN A 124 -13.34 5.95 16.98
C GLN A 124 -14.01 7.22 16.43
N LEU A 125 -15.33 7.22 16.25
CA LEU A 125 -16.09 8.41 15.82
C LEU A 125 -15.91 9.58 16.80
N ASP A 126 -15.95 9.29 18.09
CA ASP A 126 -15.85 10.29 19.14
C ASP A 126 -14.40 10.72 19.41
N GLY A 127 -13.45 9.78 19.28
CA GLY A 127 -12.04 10.00 19.62
C GLY A 127 -11.17 10.57 18.49
N ASN A 128 -11.53 10.35 17.22
CA ASN A 128 -10.79 10.88 16.07
C ASN A 128 -11.70 11.06 14.82
N PRO A 129 -12.45 12.17 14.76
CA PRO A 129 -13.41 12.44 13.68
C PRO A 129 -12.78 12.49 12.28
N GLU A 130 -11.54 12.96 12.15
CA GLU A 130 -10.85 13.02 10.86
C GLU A 130 -10.51 11.64 10.32
N ARG A 131 -9.99 10.75 11.19
CA ARG A 131 -9.76 9.35 10.84
C ARG A 131 -11.08 8.69 10.48
N ALA A 132 -12.12 8.89 11.29
CA ALA A 132 -13.46 8.36 11.00
C ALA A 132 -13.99 8.81 9.62
N ARG A 133 -13.83 10.09 9.27
CA ARG A 133 -14.22 10.60 7.96
C ARG A 133 -13.42 9.94 6.82
N ALA A 134 -12.09 9.84 6.96
CA ALA A 134 -11.25 9.19 5.96
C ALA A 134 -11.62 7.71 5.73
N PHE A 135 -12.03 7.00 6.79
CA PHE A 135 -12.56 5.64 6.68
C PHE A 135 -13.88 5.58 5.91
N LEU A 136 -14.81 6.53 6.16
CA LEU A 136 -16.10 6.59 5.45
C LEU A 136 -15.93 6.95 3.97
N GLU A 137 -14.97 7.81 3.64
CA GLU A 137 -14.63 8.18 2.26
C GLU A 137 -13.97 7.04 1.47
N ALA A 138 -13.53 5.99 2.17
CA ALA A 138 -12.91 4.80 1.60
C ALA A 138 -13.87 3.58 1.49
N LEU A 139 -15.18 3.76 1.69
CA LEU A 139 -16.24 2.74 1.54
C LEU A 139 -16.84 2.74 0.12
#